data_AF-A0AA39NSL9-F1
#
_entry.id   AF-A0AA39NSL9-F1
#
_cell.length_a   1.000
_cell.length_b   1.000
_cell.length_c   1.000
_cell.angle_alpha   90.00
_cell.angle_beta   90.00
_cell.angle_gamma   90.00
#
_symmetry.space_group_name_H-M   'P 1'
#
loop_
_entity.id
_entity.type
_entity.pdbx_description
1 polymer ?
#
loop_
_entity_poly.entity_id
_entity_poly.type
_entity_poly.pdbx_seq_one_letter_code
_entity_poly.pdbx_strand_id
1 'polypeptide(L)'
;MESFSQLAEGKIDFEGQRLAEQVSRIYLIAATAISFIIGFALQSLQTTFILYGVSVVILALIVVPPWPMFNRHAVTWLPPTPAGSKKS
;
A
#
# COMPACT_ATOMS: atom_id res chain seq x y z
N MET A 1 18.02 14.63 -3.76
CA MET A 1 17.34 15.09 -2.52
C MET A 1 15.83 15.20 -2.68
N GLU A 2 15.29 15.31 -3.90
CA GLU A 2 13.83 15.43 -4.13
C GLU A 2 13.02 14.15 -3.85
N SER A 3 13.58 12.97 -4.09
CA SER A 3 12.86 11.70 -3.85
C SER A 3 12.47 11.49 -2.39
N PHE A 4 13.32 11.89 -1.44
CA PHE A 4 13.03 11.76 0.00
C PHE A 4 11.96 12.76 0.46
N SER A 5 11.89 13.94 -0.14
CA SER A 5 10.82 14.90 0.13
C SER A 5 9.47 14.37 -0.33
N GLN A 6 9.39 13.74 -1.51
CA GLN A 6 8.17 13.07 -1.99
C GLN A 6 7.78 11.89 -1.08
N LEU A 7 8.77 11.15 -0.55
CA LEU A 7 8.54 10.11 0.46
C LEU A 7 7.93 10.67 1.76
N ALA A 8 8.40 11.82 2.23
CA ALA A 8 7.91 12.48 3.44
C ALA A 8 6.52 13.14 3.24
N GLU A 9 6.21 13.58 2.02
CA GLU A 9 4.94 14.20 1.68
C GLU A 9 3.79 13.19 1.56
N GLY A 10 4.11 11.90 1.41
CA GLY A 10 3.13 10.80 1.49
C GLY A 10 2.07 10.81 0.39
N LYS A 11 2.27 11.61 -0.67
CA LYS A 11 1.30 11.76 -1.74
C LYS A 11 1.30 10.49 -2.57
N ILE A 12 0.18 9.77 -2.60
CA ILE A 12 -0.06 8.60 -3.45
C ILE A 12 -1.29 8.92 -4.29
N ASP A 13 -1.21 8.74 -5.61
CA ASP A 13 -2.36 8.94 -6.50
C ASP A 13 -3.43 7.84 -6.34
N PHE A 14 -4.65 8.09 -6.83
CA PHE A 14 -5.76 7.13 -6.64
C PHE A 14 -5.49 5.75 -7.27
N GLU A 15 -4.80 5.70 -8.41
CA GLU A 15 -4.45 4.43 -9.07
C GLU A 15 -3.36 3.69 -8.28
N GLY A 16 -2.40 4.44 -7.73
CA GLY A 16 -1.37 3.94 -6.83
C GLY A 16 -1.93 3.36 -5.55
N GLN A 17 -2.93 4.02 -4.95
CA GLN A 17 -3.65 3.49 -3.78
C GLN A 17 -4.35 2.17 -4.10
N ARG A 18 -5.05 2.09 -5.24
CA ARG A 18 -5.72 0.86 -5.69
C ARG A 18 -4.72 -0.28 -5.95
N LEU A 19 -3.58 0.04 -6.57
CA LEU A 19 -2.51 -0.93 -6.80
C LEU A 19 -1.93 -1.43 -5.47
N ALA A 20 -1.65 -0.53 -4.52
CA ALA A 20 -1.15 -0.86 -3.19
C ALA A 20 -2.12 -1.77 -2.44
N GLU A 21 -3.43 -1.50 -2.52
CA GLU A 21 -4.47 -2.36 -1.93
C GLU A 21 -4.49 -3.75 -2.57
N GLN A 22 -4.47 -3.84 -3.90
CA GLN A 22 -4.49 -5.11 -4.62
C GLN A 22 -3.25 -5.96 -4.30
N VAL A 23 -2.06 -5.34 -4.31
CA VAL A 23 -0.80 -6.00 -3.94
C VAL A 23 -0.88 -6.51 -2.50
N SER A 24 -1.33 -5.67 -1.56
CA SER A 24 -1.46 -6.04 -0.15
C SER A 24 -2.38 -7.24 0.04
N ARG A 25 -3.54 -7.25 -0.61
CA ARG A 25 -4.51 -8.34 -0.51
C ARG A 25 -3.94 -9.66 -1.01
N ILE A 26 -3.35 -9.68 -2.20
CA ILE A 26 -2.79 -10.91 -2.79
C ILE A 26 -1.60 -11.40 -1.95
N TYR A 27 -0.71 -10.48 -1.57
CA TYR A 27 0.48 -10.80 -0.80
C TYR A 27 0.13 -11.38 0.57
N LEU A 28 -0.76 -10.75 1.34
CA LEU A 28 -1.11 -11.21 2.69
C LEU A 28 -1.77 -12.58 2.67
N ILE A 29 -2.62 -12.88 1.67
CA ILE A 29 -3.22 -14.21 1.52
C ILE A 29 -2.13 -15.25 1.28
N ALA A 30 -1.21 -14.99 0.34
CA ALA A 30 -0.10 -15.90 0.04
C ALA A 30 0.84 -16.08 1.24
N ALA A 31 1.21 -14.99 1.91
CA ALA A 31 2.09 -15.02 3.07
C ALA A 31 1.47 -15.76 4.25
N THR A 32 0.17 -15.60 4.48
CA THR A 32 -0.57 -16.34 5.51
C THR A 32 -0.55 -17.83 5.21
N ALA A 33 -0.86 -18.23 3.97
CA ALA A 33 -0.85 -19.63 3.56
C ALA A 33 0.54 -20.27 3.73
N ILE A 34 1.60 -19.62 3.25
CA ILE A 34 2.98 -20.12 3.35
C ILE A 34 3.41 -20.23 4.82
N SER A 35 3.19 -19.18 5.61
CA SER A 35 3.58 -19.16 7.03
C SER A 35 2.84 -20.24 7.82
N PHE A 36 1.55 -20.45 7.52
CA PHE A 36 0.75 -21.49 8.14
C PHE A 36 1.24 -22.89 7.76
N ILE A 37 1.52 -23.17 6.48
CA ILE A 37 2.04 -24.48 6.04
C ILE A 37 3.36 -24.79 6.73
N ILE A 38 4.30 -23.83 6.79
CA ILE A 38 5.61 -24.04 7.41
C ILE A 38 5.47 -24.25 8.92
N GLY A 39 4.71 -23.40 9.61
CA GLY A 39 4.52 -23.54 11.05
C GLY A 39 3.74 -24.79 11.43
N PHE A 40 2.79 -25.23 10.60
CA PHE A 40 2.09 -26.50 10.76
C PHE A 40 3.05 -27.69 10.58
N ALA A 41 3.89 -27.69 9.56
CA ALA A 41 4.89 -28.74 9.35
C ALA A 41 5.88 -28.85 10.53
N LEU A 42 6.21 -27.72 11.15
CA LEU A 42 7.10 -27.64 12.31
C LEU A 42 6.36 -27.76 13.66
N GLN A 43 5.03 -27.93 13.66
CA GLN A 43 4.18 -27.98 14.85
C GLN A 43 4.42 -26.79 15.81
N SER A 44 4.72 -25.61 15.27
CA SER A 44 5.11 -24.42 16.04
C SER A 44 4.31 -23.20 15.59
N LEU A 45 3.39 -22.75 16.44
CA LEU A 45 2.65 -21.50 16.24
C LEU A 45 3.57 -20.28 16.29
N GLN A 46 4.62 -20.32 17.13
CA GLN A 46 5.60 -19.24 17.19
C GLN A 46 6.26 -19.03 15.83
N THR A 47 6.62 -20.11 15.14
CA THR A 47 7.23 -20.03 13.79
C THR A 47 6.25 -19.44 12.78
N THR A 48 4.98 -19.81 12.82
CA THR A 48 3.93 -19.21 11.98
C THR A 48 3.88 -17.69 12.15
N PHE A 49 3.81 -17.22 13.40
CA PHE A 49 3.70 -15.79 13.68
C PHE A 49 4.97 -15.01 13.36
N ILE A 50 6.16 -15.58 13.56
CA ILE A 50 7.42 -14.95 13.17
C ILE A 50 7.48 -14.77 11.65
N LEU A 51 7.20 -15.83 10.89
CA LEU A 51 7.23 -15.77 9.42
C LEU A 51 6.19 -14.79 8.89
N TYR A 52 4.97 -14.85 9.42
CA TYR A 52 3.92 -13.92 9.04
C TYR A 52 4.28 -12.48 9.41
N GLY A 53 4.78 -12.23 10.62
CA GLY A 53 5.21 -10.91 11.07
C GLY A 53 6.32 -10.32 10.19
N VAL A 54 7.33 -11.12 9.85
CA VAL A 54 8.40 -10.71 8.92
C VAL A 54 7.81 -10.36 7.54
N SER A 55 6.87 -11.17 7.03
CA SER A 55 6.22 -10.88 5.74
C SER A 55 5.43 -9.58 5.75
N VAL A 56 4.76 -9.24 6.86
CA VAL A 56 4.01 -7.99 7.00
C VAL A 56 4.96 -6.78 7.00
N VAL A 57 6.10 -6.87 7.67
CA VAL A 57 7.12 -5.80 7.64
C VAL A 57 7.65 -5.61 6.21
N ILE A 58 7.93 -6.70 5.50
CA ILE A 58 8.35 -6.64 4.08
C ILE A 58 7.28 -5.97 3.23
N LEU A 59 6.01 -6.38 3.38
CA LEU A 59 4.91 -5.77 2.65
C LEU A 59 4.80 -4.28 2.96
N ALA A 60 4.89 -3.88 4.23
CA ALA A 60 4.82 -2.49 4.63
C ALA A 60 5.91 -1.66 3.94
N LEU A 61 7.14 -2.16 3.85
CA LEU A 61 8.22 -1.50 3.10
C LEU A 61 7.92 -1.37 1.60
N ILE A 62 7.14 -2.28 1.02
CA ILE A 62 6.76 -2.24 -0.39
C ILE A 62 5.61 -1.25 -0.64
N VAL A 63 4.57 -1.22 0.19
CA VAL A 63 3.34 -0.47 -0.12
C VAL A 63 3.18 0.86 0.61
N VAL A 64 3.87 1.07 1.75
CA VAL A 64 3.72 2.29 2.56
C VAL A 64 4.48 3.48 1.98
N PRO A 65 5.74 3.36 1.53
CA PRO A 65 6.44 4.49 0.94
C PRO A 65 5.78 4.86 -0.40
N PRO A 66 5.61 6.16 -0.71
CA PRO A 66 5.02 6.62 -1.97
C PRO A 66 6.04 6.49 -3.10
N TRP A 67 6.37 5.24 -3.46
CA TRP A 67 7.31 4.94 -4.53
C TRP A 67 6.86 5.58 -5.86
N PRO A 68 7.79 5.90 -6.77
CA PRO A 68 7.44 6.45 -8.09
C PRO A 68 6.47 5.59 -8.90
N MET A 69 6.36 4.28 -8.59
CA MET A 69 5.38 3.40 -9.21
C MET A 69 3.92 3.72 -8.83
N PHE A 70 3.69 4.29 -7.65
CA PHE A 70 2.37 4.63 -7.13
C PHE A 70 1.95 6.09 -7.39
N ASN A 71 2.76 6.85 -8.14
CA ASN A 71 2.55 8.28 -8.43
C ASN A 71 2.67 8.60 -9.93
N ARG A 72 2.36 7.63 -10.79
CA ARG A 72 2.48 7.79 -12.24
C ARG A 72 1.34 8.57 -12.86
N HIS A 73 0.19 8.69 -12.18
CA HIS A 73 -1.00 9.35 -12.68
C HIS A 73 -1.34 10.53 -11.77
N ALA A 74 -0.60 11.63 -11.94
CA ALA A 74 -0.86 12.86 -11.19
C ALA A 74 -2.31 13.31 -11.38
N VAL A 75 -3.04 13.45 -10.27
CA VAL A 75 -4.45 13.86 -10.28
C VAL A 75 -4.56 15.30 -10.78
N THR A 76 -5.12 15.49 -11.96
CA THR A 76 -5.49 16.80 -12.50
C THR A 76 -6.79 17.26 -11.86
N TRP A 77 -6.72 18.17 -10.90
CA TRP A 77 -7.90 18.78 -10.28
C TRP A 77 -8.56 19.76 -11.24
N LEU A 78 -9.88 19.70 -11.38
CA LEU A 78 -10.63 20.73 -12.10
C LEU A 78 -10.59 22.05 -11.31
N PRO A 79 -10.58 23.20 -12.00
CA PRO A 79 -10.62 24.50 -11.34
C PRO A 79 -11.91 24.64 -10.51
N PRO A 80 -11.86 25.33 -9.37
CA PRO A 80 -13.02 25.52 -8.51
C PRO A 80 -14.14 26.25 -9.27
N THR A 81 -15.35 25.68 -9.25
CA THR A 81 -16.54 26.31 -9.84
C THR A 81 -16.76 27.66 -9.16
N PRO A 82 -16.94 28.76 -9.90
CA PRO A 82 -17.20 30.06 -9.29
C PRO A 82 -18.51 29.99 -8.49
N ALA A 83 -18.39 30.19 -7.18
CA ALA A 83 -19.52 30.25 -6.27
C ALA A 83 -20.38 31.47 -6.60
N GLY A 84 -21.49 31.27 -7.32
CA GLY A 84 -22.51 32.30 -7.49
C GLY A 84 -23.13 32.36 -8.88
N SER A 85 -23.95 31.38 -9.24
CA SER A 85 -25.18 31.71 -9.97
C SER A 85 -26.35 31.40 -9.06
N LYS A 86 -26.79 32.42 -8.31
CA LYS A 86 -28.15 32.44 -7.79
C LYS A 86 -29.05 32.41 -9.04
N LYS A 87 -29.63 31.26 -9.36
CA LYS A 87 -30.73 31.19 -10.32
C LYS A 87 -32.00 31.66 -9.62
N SER A 88 -32.45 32.83 -10.05
CA SER A 88 -33.81 33.33 -9.88
C SER A 88 -34.82 32.43 -10.57
#